data_AF-A0A565BGI2-F1
#
_entry.id   AF-A0A565BGI2-F1
#
_cell.length_a   1.000
_cell.length_b   1.000
_cell.length_c   1.000
_cell.angle_alpha   90.00
_cell.angle_beta   90.00
_cell.angle_gamma   90.00
#
_symmetry.space_group_name_H-M   'P 1'
#
loop_
_entity.id
_entity.type
_entity.pdbx_description
1 polymer ?
#
loop_
_entity_poly.entity_id
_entity_poly.type
_entity_poly.pdbx_seq_one_letter_code
_entity_poly.pdbx_strand_id
1 'polypeptide(L)' 'MDSATTERDDRRNPKKKTEKSPTKAEIDDFFSAAEKHEHKRFTEKYNYDFVNDTPLEGRYQWVTLKP' A
#
# COMPACT_ATOMS: atom_id res chain seq x y z
N MET A 1 -27.86 -47.36 -18.87
CA MET A 1 -26.73 -46.77 -18.13
C MET A 1 -26.86 -45.27 -18.21
N ASP A 2 -27.24 -44.72 -17.08
CA ASP A 2 -27.70 -43.36 -16.82
C ASP A 2 -26.54 -42.38 -16.90
N SER A 3 -26.73 -41.21 -17.53
CA SER A 3 -25.80 -40.09 -17.42
C SER A 3 -26.59 -38.87 -17.01
N ALA A 4 -26.55 -38.66 -15.70
CA ALA A 4 -27.36 -37.74 -14.95
C ALA A 4 -27.09 -36.28 -15.33
N THR A 5 -28.21 -35.56 -15.36
CA THR A 5 -28.40 -34.13 -15.51
C THR A 5 -27.44 -33.31 -14.65
N THR A 6 -26.84 -32.29 -15.25
CA THR A 6 -26.02 -31.28 -14.60
C THR A 6 -26.83 -30.51 -13.57
N GLU A 7 -26.72 -30.87 -12.28
CA GLU A 7 -27.21 -30.03 -11.19
C GLU A 7 -26.28 -28.82 -11.03
N ARG A 8 -26.83 -27.65 -11.36
CA ARG A 8 -26.28 -26.34 -10.99
C ARG A 8 -26.43 -26.21 -9.47
N ASP A 9 -25.34 -26.47 -8.75
CA ASP A 9 -25.28 -26.24 -7.31
C ASP A 9 -25.32 -24.73 -7.03
N ASP A 10 -26.54 -24.25 -6.82
CA ASP A 10 -26.89 -22.89 -6.42
C ASP A 10 -26.61 -22.71 -4.91
N ARG A 11 -25.33 -22.83 -4.51
CA ARG A 11 -24.89 -22.47 -3.15
C ARG A 11 -24.15 -21.14 -3.12
N ARG A 12 -24.73 -20.10 -3.72
CA ARG A 12 -24.41 -18.71 -3.33
C ARG A 12 -25.21 -18.35 -2.09
N ASN A 13 -24.70 -18.75 -0.93
CA ASN A 13 -25.19 -18.32 0.38
C ASN A 13 -25.23 -16.76 0.45
N PRO A 14 -26.40 -16.12 0.58
CA PRO A 14 -26.54 -14.67 0.55
C PRO A 14 -26.29 -14.09 1.94
N LYS A 15 -25.07 -14.25 2.45
CA LYS A 15 -24.54 -13.42 3.53
C LYS A 15 -23.11 -13.09 3.17
N LYS A 16 -22.94 -12.19 2.18
CA LYS A 16 -21.74 -11.35 2.13
C LYS A 16 -21.66 -10.71 3.52
N LYS A 17 -20.76 -11.20 4.37
CA LYS A 17 -20.35 -10.45 5.54
C LYS A 17 -19.91 -9.11 4.97
N THR A 18 -20.65 -8.05 5.24
CA THR A 18 -20.18 -6.71 4.98
C THR A 18 -19.02 -6.52 5.95
N GLU A 19 -17.82 -6.94 5.54
CA GLU A 19 -16.61 -6.60 6.23
C GLU A 19 -16.58 -5.08 6.30
N LYS A 20 -16.63 -4.55 7.52
CA LYS A 20 -16.57 -3.11 7.73
C LYS A 20 -15.19 -2.68 7.27
N SER A 21 -15.13 -1.87 6.21
CA SER A 21 -13.88 -1.27 5.77
C SER A 21 -13.30 -0.45 6.93
N PRO A 22 -12.00 -0.53 7.20
CA PRO A 22 -11.38 0.33 8.19
C PRO A 22 -11.59 1.79 7.79
N THR A 23 -11.75 2.64 8.80
CA THR A 23 -11.84 4.09 8.61
C THR A 23 -10.52 4.65 8.08
N LYS A 24 -10.58 5.81 7.45
CA LYS A 24 -9.37 6.49 6.97
C LYS A 24 -8.33 6.67 8.08
N ALA A 25 -8.76 7.01 9.29
CA ALA A 25 -7.85 7.20 10.43
C ALA A 25 -7.12 5.91 10.82
N GLU A 26 -7.82 4.77 10.83
CA GLU A 26 -7.21 3.46 11.14
C GLU A 26 -6.19 3.05 10.07
N ILE A 27 -6.50 3.32 8.80
CA ILE A 27 -5.59 3.07 7.68
C ILE A 27 -4.34 3.96 7.79
N ASP A 28 -4.54 5.27 8.00
CA ASP A 28 -3.45 6.24 8.07
C ASP A 28 -2.53 5.93 9.27
N ASP A 29 -3.07 5.55 10.43
CA ASP A 29 -2.27 5.16 11.61
C ASP A 29 -1.44 3.90 11.35
N PHE A 30 -2.04 2.90 10.71
CA PHE A 30 -1.36 1.65 10.35
C PHE A 30 -0.13 1.91 9.46
N PHE A 31 -0.27 2.75 8.42
CA PHE A 31 0.83 3.02 7.50
C PHE A 31 1.83 4.04 8.03
N SER A 32 1.46 4.91 8.97
CA SER A 32 2.33 5.97 9.53
C SER A 32 3.67 5.44 10.08
N ALA A 33 3.66 4.27 10.74
CA ALA A 33 4.88 3.70 11.29
C ALA A 33 5.84 3.19 10.18
N ALA A 34 5.29 2.50 9.18
CA ALA A 34 6.06 1.98 8.05
C ALA A 34 6.58 3.13 7.17
N GLU A 35 5.76 4.13 6.91
CA GLU A 35 6.11 5.32 6.15
C GLU A 35 7.29 6.05 6.80
N LYS A 36 7.24 6.31 8.10
CA LYS A 36 8.37 6.94 8.84
C LYS A 36 9.65 6.11 8.77
N HIS A 37 9.54 4.79 8.83
CA HIS A 37 10.71 3.91 8.72
C HIS A 37 11.37 4.02 7.35
N GLU A 38 10.58 3.94 6.27
CA GLU A 38 11.08 4.07 4.91
C GLU A 38 11.64 5.47 4.66
N HIS A 39 10.96 6.53 5.12
CA HIS A 39 11.48 7.90 5.04
C HIS A 39 12.87 8.00 5.67
N LYS A 40 13.05 7.52 6.89
CA LYS A 40 14.35 7.53 7.56
C LYS A 40 15.41 6.75 6.78
N ARG A 41 15.07 5.55 6.32
CA ARG A 41 15.97 4.67 5.56
C ARG A 41 16.46 5.31 4.27
N PHE A 42 15.57 5.97 3.54
CA PHE A 42 15.90 6.65 2.30
C PHE A 42 16.72 7.92 2.55
N THR A 43 16.30 8.74 3.51
CA THR A 43 17.03 9.95 3.93
C THR A 43 18.48 9.62 4.32
N GLU A 44 18.71 8.59 5.14
CA GLU A 44 20.05 8.19 5.56
C GLU A 44 20.88 7.60 4.42
N LYS A 45 20.27 6.79 3.55
CA LYS A 45 20.98 6.13 2.46
C LYS A 45 21.42 7.11 1.38
N TYR A 46 20.54 8.04 1.04
CA TYR A 46 20.61 8.86 -0.16
C TYR A 46 20.78 10.36 0.08
N ASN A 47 20.80 10.80 1.35
CA ASN A 47 20.80 12.23 1.72
C ASN A 47 19.74 13.03 0.94
N TYR A 48 18.53 12.48 0.85
CA TYR A 48 17.41 13.11 0.18
C TYR A 48 16.15 13.01 1.03
N ASP A 49 15.49 14.14 1.22
CA ASP A 49 14.19 14.20 1.88
C ASP A 49 13.08 14.09 0.84
N PHE A 50 12.47 12.91 0.75
CA PHE A 50 11.36 12.64 -0.18
C PHE A 50 10.06 13.34 0.20
N VAL A 51 9.88 13.73 1.46
CA VAL A 51 8.66 14.41 1.92
C VAL A 51 8.66 15.86 1.46
N ASN A 52 9.81 16.51 1.59
CA ASN A 52 10.01 17.90 1.17
C ASN A 52 10.58 18.02 -0.25
N ASP A 53 10.79 16.90 -0.93
CA ASP A 53 11.42 16.80 -2.25
C ASP A 53 12.71 17.65 -2.36
N THR A 54 13.57 17.54 -1.35
CA THR A 54 14.73 18.39 -1.20
C THR A 54 15.99 17.56 -0.92
N PRO A 55 17.09 17.80 -1.64
CA PRO A 55 18.35 17.15 -1.33
C PRO A 55 18.97 17.71 -0.05
N LEU A 56 19.52 16.80 0.74
CA LEU A 56 20.27 17.11 1.95
C LEU A 56 21.76 17.01 1.67
N GLU A 57 22.54 17.67 2.52
CA GLU A 57 23.99 17.56 2.49
C GLU A 57 24.42 16.12 2.78
N GLY A 58 25.34 15.59 1.97
CA GLY A 58 25.80 14.22 2.13
C GLY A 58 26.66 13.72 0.97
N ARG A 59 26.63 12.40 0.78
CA ARG A 59 27.48 11.69 -0.19
C ARG A 59 27.07 11.93 -1.64
N TYR A 60 25.78 12.15 -1.88
CA TYR A 60 25.22 12.33 -3.21
C TYR A 60 24.85 13.78 -3.46
N GLN A 61 25.17 14.27 -4.65
CA GLN A 61 24.69 15.56 -5.12
C GLN A 61 23.54 15.33 -6.09
N TRP A 62 22.35 15.77 -5.71
CA TRP A 62 21.15 15.63 -6.53
C TRP A 62 21.05 16.80 -7.51
N VAL A 63 20.70 16.48 -8.75
CA VAL A 63 20.50 17.46 -9.82
C VAL A 63 19.07 17.34 -10.35
N THR A 64 18.30 18.41 -10.29
CA THR A 64 16.96 18.45 -10.87
C THR A 64 17.07 18.59 -12.38
N LEU A 65 16.61 17.59 -13.12
CA LEU A 65 16.53 17.67 -14.57
C LEU A 65 15.29 18.49 -14.95
N LYS A 66 15.49 19.56 -15.71
CA LYS A 66 14.37 20.28 -16.35
C LYS A 66 13.98 19.53 -17.63
N PRO A 67 12.69 19.32 -17.90
CA PRO A 67 12.23 18.70 -19.14
C PRO A 67 12.58 19.55 -20.38
#